data_AF-A0A7W0H5M0-F1
#
_entry.id   AF-A0A7W0H5M0-F1
#
_cell.length_a   1.000
_cell.length_b   1.000
_cell.length_c   1.000
_cell.angle_alpha   90.00
_cell.angle_beta   90.00
_cell.angle_gamma   90.00
#
_symmetry.space_group_name_H-M   'P 1'
#
loop_
_entity.id
_entity.type
_entity.pdbx_description
1 polymer ?
#
loop_
_entity_poly.entity_id
_entity_poly.type
_entity_poly.pdbx_seq_one_letter_code
_entity_poly.pdbx_strand_id
1 'polypeptide(L)'
;MRDPRYATALLDWLACAARGREEPAARAARELQDPVVFAGTAGHVLDFDDTYLPGIAHLSAPTAPAALVVVAELGLSVAAALDAYAAGFEAMG
;
A
#
# COMPACT_ATOMS: atom_id res chain seq x y z
N MET A 1 6.45 -12.93 17.24
CA MET A 1 5.02 -12.79 16.93
C MET A 1 4.89 -11.54 16.07
N ARG A 2 4.19 -11.59 14.94
CA ARG A 2 4.06 -10.40 14.06
C ARG A 2 3.30 -9.31 14.81
N ASP A 3 3.75 -8.07 14.67
CA ASP A 3 3.05 -6.93 15.26
C ASP A 3 1.70 -6.75 14.55
N PRO A 4 0.57 -6.80 15.27
CA PRO A 4 -0.76 -6.67 14.66
C PRO A 4 -0.99 -5.30 14.01
N ARG A 5 -0.22 -4.26 14.38
CA ARG A 5 -0.37 -2.91 13.83
C ARG A 5 -0.13 -2.88 12.33
N TYR A 6 0.84 -3.63 11.81
CA TYR A 6 1.07 -3.68 10.36
C TYR A 6 -0.10 -4.34 9.61
N ALA A 7 -0.74 -5.35 10.21
CA ALA A 7 -1.91 -5.98 9.59
C ALA A 7 -3.08 -4.99 9.51
N THR A 8 -3.29 -4.21 10.58
CA THR A 8 -4.30 -3.14 10.61
C THR A 8 -4.00 -2.06 9.57
N ALA A 9 -2.77 -1.55 9.51
CA ALA A 9 -2.37 -0.49 8.60
C ALA A 9 -2.44 -0.93 7.12
N LEU A 10 -1.99 -2.15 6.81
CA LEU A 10 -2.13 -2.72 5.46
C LEU A 10 -3.60 -2.88 5.06
N LEU A 11 -4.47 -3.32 5.97
CA LEU A 11 -5.90 -3.47 5.71
C LEU A 11 -6.60 -2.12 5.53
N ASP A 12 -6.23 -1.12 6.33
CA ASP A 12 -6.71 0.25 6.23
C ASP A 12 -6.35 0.86 4.86
N TRP A 13 -5.07 0.78 4.47
CA TRP A 13 -4.62 1.23 3.16
C TRP A 13 -5.33 0.47 2.02
N LEU A 14 -5.53 -0.85 2.15
CA LEU A 14 -6.25 -1.63 1.14
C LEU A 14 -7.71 -1.17 0.97
N ALA A 15 -8.38 -0.76 2.06
CA ALA A 15 -9.72 -0.20 2.01
C ALA A 15 -9.73 1.15 1.27
N CYS A 16 -8.74 2.01 1.54
CA CYS A 16 -8.54 3.28 0.83
C CYS A 16 -8.30 3.03 -0.67
N ALA A 17 -7.39 2.12 -1.02
CA ALA A 17 -7.12 1.73 -2.40
C ALA A 17 -8.36 1.17 -3.12
N ALA A 18 -9.12 0.32 -2.44
CA ALA A 18 -10.36 -0.23 -2.98
C ALA A 18 -11.40 0.86 -3.26
N ARG A 19 -11.51 1.88 -2.41
CA ARG A 19 -12.42 3.02 -2.63
C ARG A 19 -11.90 3.98 -3.70
N GLY A 20 -10.59 4.24 -3.73
CA GLY A 20 -9.94 5.21 -4.61
C GLY A 20 -9.70 4.74 -6.04
N ARG A 21 -9.79 3.43 -6.33
CA ARG A 21 -9.50 2.84 -7.65
C ARG A 21 -10.27 3.43 -8.85
N GLU A 22 -11.41 4.07 -8.59
CA GLU A 22 -12.25 4.70 -9.63
C GLU A 22 -12.10 6.22 -9.71
N GLU A 23 -11.28 6.83 -8.84
CA GLU A 23 -11.03 8.27 -8.86
C GLU A 23 -10.20 8.66 -10.10
N PRO A 24 -10.34 9.91 -10.62
CA PRO A 24 -9.70 10.34 -11.86
C PRO A 24 -8.19 10.07 -11.92
N ALA A 25 -7.47 10.31 -10.83
CA ALA A 25 -6.02 10.06 -10.77
C ALA A 25 -5.68 8.57 -10.86
N ALA A 26 -6.42 7.71 -10.17
CA ALA A 26 -6.23 6.25 -10.25
C ALA A 26 -6.56 5.72 -11.65
N ARG A 27 -7.59 6.26 -12.30
CA ARG A 27 -7.91 5.93 -13.70
C ARG A 27 -6.80 6.34 -14.65
N ALA A 28 -6.23 7.53 -14.50
CA ALA A 28 -5.10 7.98 -15.30
C ALA A 28 -3.84 7.13 -15.04
N ALA A 29 -3.56 6.78 -13.79
CA ALA A 29 -2.43 5.91 -13.42
C ALA A 29 -2.53 4.51 -14.04
N ARG A 30 -3.76 3.97 -14.19
CA ARG A 30 -3.99 2.67 -14.84
C ARG A 30 -3.57 2.64 -16.32
N GLU A 31 -3.60 3.77 -17.01
CA GLU A 31 -3.15 3.88 -18.41
C GLU A 31 -1.64 3.69 -18.55
N LEU A 32 -0.87 3.83 -17.46
CA LEU A 32 0.57 3.56 -17.44
C LEU A 32 0.89 2.06 -17.42
N GLN A 33 -0.12 1.21 -17.21
CA GLN A 33 0.01 -0.25 -17.16
C GLN A 33 1.02 -0.76 -16.10
N ASP A 34 1.30 0.06 -15.08
CA ASP A 34 2.12 -0.30 -13.93
C ASP A 34 1.21 -0.55 -12.72
N PRO A 35 1.12 -1.80 -12.23
CA PRO A 35 0.24 -2.15 -11.12
C PRO A 35 0.63 -1.47 -9.80
N VAL A 36 1.91 -1.17 -9.57
CA VAL A 36 2.37 -0.46 -8.37
C VAL A 36 1.92 1.00 -8.44
N VAL A 37 2.12 1.66 -9.58
CA VAL A 37 1.71 3.06 -9.78
C VAL A 37 0.19 3.19 -9.67
N PHE A 38 -0.58 2.27 -10.27
CA PHE A 38 -2.03 2.24 -10.14
C PHE A 38 -2.47 2.07 -8.69
N ALA A 39 -1.97 1.05 -7.99
CA ALA A 39 -2.40 0.73 -6.64
C ALA A 39 -1.98 1.81 -5.63
N GLY A 40 -0.75 2.34 -5.74
CA GLY A 40 -0.26 3.44 -4.91
C GLY A 40 -1.09 4.71 -5.11
N THR A 41 -1.40 5.06 -6.36
CA THR A 41 -2.29 6.19 -6.65
C THR A 41 -3.68 5.98 -6.06
N ALA A 42 -4.27 4.80 -6.27
CA ALA A 42 -5.58 4.46 -5.74
C ALA A 42 -5.63 4.52 -4.21
N GLY A 43 -4.55 4.09 -3.53
CA GLY A 43 -4.44 4.09 -2.07
C GLY A 43 -4.47 5.47 -1.44
N HIS A 44 -3.89 6.47 -2.11
CA HIS A 44 -3.68 7.80 -1.54
C HIS A 44 -4.58 8.90 -2.14
N VAL A 45 -5.25 8.65 -3.27
CA VAL A 45 -6.02 9.68 -4.01
C VAL A 45 -7.11 10.40 -3.19
N LEU A 46 -7.56 9.82 -2.09
CA LEU A 46 -8.57 10.40 -1.20
C LEU A 46 -7.99 11.13 0.01
N ASP A 47 -6.67 11.05 0.22
CA ASP A 47 -5.97 11.56 1.41
C ASP A 47 -6.60 11.02 2.71
N PHE A 48 -6.94 9.72 2.70
CA PHE A 48 -7.65 9.04 3.78
C PHE A 48 -6.88 7.86 4.37
N ASP A 49 -5.73 7.54 3.79
CA ASP A 49 -4.82 6.51 4.28
C ASP A 49 -4.04 6.97 5.52
N ASP A 50 -3.39 6.02 6.18
CA ASP A 50 -2.72 6.24 7.45
C ASP A 50 -1.63 7.33 7.44
N THR A 51 -1.34 7.89 8.62
CA THR A 51 -0.24 8.83 8.81
C THR A 51 0.71 8.31 9.89
N TYR A 52 1.99 8.21 9.55
CA TYR A 52 3.07 7.99 10.49
C TYR A 52 3.54 9.32 11.09
N LEU A 53 3.27 9.53 12.37
CA LEU A 53 3.49 10.81 13.05
C LEU A 53 4.96 11.27 13.13
N PRO A 54 5.97 10.42 13.41
CA PRO A 54 7.35 10.89 13.53
C PRO A 54 7.88 11.57 12.26
N GLY A 55 7.43 11.13 11.09
CA GLY A 55 7.80 11.70 9.79
C GLY A 55 6.74 12.59 9.14
N ILE A 56 5.52 12.66 9.71
CA ILE A 56 4.34 13.29 9.09
C ILE A 56 4.17 12.82 7.64
N ALA A 57 4.10 11.49 7.46
CA ALA A 57 4.13 10.86 6.15
C ALA A 57 3.18 9.66 6.05
N HIS A 58 2.68 9.39 4.85
CA HIS A 58 1.83 8.24 4.53
C HIS A 58 2.70 7.06 4.11
N LEU A 59 3.33 6.37 5.07
CA LEU A 59 4.31 5.32 4.75
C LEU A 59 3.66 4.09 4.09
N SER A 60 2.38 3.82 4.34
CA SER A 60 1.67 2.72 3.68
C SER A 60 1.41 3.00 2.19
N ALA A 61 1.23 4.26 1.79
CA ALA A 61 0.98 4.65 0.40
C ALA A 61 2.00 4.09 -0.62
N PRO A 62 3.32 4.19 -0.38
CA PRO A 62 4.32 3.59 -1.26
C PRO A 62 4.68 2.15 -0.92
N THR A 63 4.62 1.73 0.35
CA THR A 63 5.13 0.41 0.78
C THR A 63 4.13 -0.72 0.56
N ALA A 64 2.85 -0.50 0.82
CA ALA A 64 1.79 -1.50 0.64
C ALA A 64 1.62 -1.96 -0.83
N PRO A 65 1.53 -1.08 -1.85
CA PRO A 65 1.37 -1.53 -3.22
C PRO A 65 2.61 -2.27 -3.72
N ALA A 66 3.82 -1.81 -3.36
CA ALA A 66 5.06 -2.47 -3.75
C ALA A 66 5.15 -3.89 -3.16
N ALA A 67 4.85 -4.05 -1.86
CA ALA A 67 4.86 -5.35 -1.20
C ALA A 67 3.81 -6.31 -1.79
N LEU A 68 2.58 -5.84 -1.99
CA LEU A 68 1.49 -6.67 -2.52
C LEU A 68 1.77 -7.14 -3.96
N VAL A 69 2.20 -6.23 -4.84
CA VAL A 69 2.45 -6.54 -6.25
C VAL A 69 3.62 -7.51 -6.38
N VAL A 70 4.77 -7.24 -5.76
CA VAL A 70 5.95 -8.12 -5.90
C VAL A 70 5.67 -9.52 -5.33
N VAL A 71 4.96 -9.62 -4.21
CA VAL A 71 4.62 -10.92 -3.63
C VAL A 71 3.63 -11.69 -4.50
N ALA A 72 2.66 -11.00 -5.12
CA ALA A 72 1.74 -11.61 -6.07
C ALA A 72 2.47 -12.10 -7.34
N GLU A 73 3.38 -11.30 -7.90
CA GLU A 73 4.20 -11.67 -9.06
C GLU A 73 5.09 -12.88 -8.79
N LEU A 74 5.63 -13.00 -7.58
CA LEU A 74 6.45 -14.13 -7.14
C LEU A 74 5.62 -15.36 -6.71
N GLY A 75 4.29 -15.27 -6.71
CA GLY A 75 3.40 -16.36 -6.28
C GLY A 75 3.56 -16.74 -4.80
N LEU A 76 3.92 -15.77 -3.95
CA LEU A 76 4.13 -16.00 -2.52
C LEU A 76 2.85 -15.79 -1.71
N SER A 77 2.90 -16.16 -0.43
CA SER A 77 1.74 -16.09 0.46
C SER A 77 1.41 -14.65 0.89
N VAL A 78 0.15 -14.41 1.28
CA VAL A 78 -0.25 -13.17 1.97
C VAL A 78 0.61 -12.91 3.22
N ALA A 79 1.04 -13.98 3.88
CA ALA A 79 1.94 -13.87 5.02
C ALA A 79 3.28 -13.25 4.62
N ALA A 80 3.82 -13.54 3.44
CA ALA A 80 5.02 -12.91 2.92
C ALA A 80 4.79 -11.43 2.54
N ALA A 81 3.61 -11.09 2.00
CA ALA A 81 3.25 -9.69 1.72
C ALA A 81 3.25 -8.85 2.99
N LEU A 82 2.69 -9.37 4.09
CA LEU A 82 2.68 -8.66 5.37
C LEU A 82 4.09 -8.47 5.94
N ASP A 83 4.98 -9.46 5.80
CA ASP A 83 6.38 -9.34 6.23
C ASP A 83 7.14 -8.31 5.37
N ALA A 84 6.97 -8.33 4.05
CA ALA A 84 7.60 -7.38 3.14
C ALA A 84 7.10 -5.94 3.38
N TYR A 85 5.80 -5.78 3.59
CA TYR A 85 5.20 -4.49 3.95
C TYR A 85 5.78 -3.95 5.26
N ALA A 86 5.81 -4.77 6.33
CA ALA A 86 6.37 -4.35 7.62
C ALA A 86 7.85 -3.95 7.50
N ALA A 87 8.65 -4.74 6.78
CA ALA A 87 10.06 -4.41 6.54
C ALA A 87 10.23 -3.09 5.75
N GLY A 88 9.39 -2.86 4.75
CA GLY A 88 9.40 -1.60 3.98
C GLY A 88 8.97 -0.40 4.81
N PHE A 89 7.93 -0.54 5.62
CA PHE A 89 7.44 0.50 6.53
C PHE A 89 8.53 0.92 7.53
N GLU A 90 9.19 -0.04 8.18
CA GLU A 90 10.27 0.21 9.14
C GLU A 90 11.54 0.76 8.50
N ALA A 91 11.82 0.41 7.24
CA ALA A 91 12.96 0.98 6.51
C ALA A 91 12.73 2.44 6.10
N MET A 92 11.45 2.85 5.99
CA MET A 92 11.06 4.20 5.57
C MET A 92 10.92 5.18 6.74
N GLY A 93 10.45 4.71 7.89
CA GLY A 93 10.16 5.51 9.09
C GLY A 93 11.34 5.72 10.03
#